data_AF-W3RI31-F1
#
_entry.id   AF-W3RI31-F1
#
_cell.length_a   1.000
_cell.length_b   1.000
_cell.length_c   1.000
_cell.angle_alpha   90.00
_cell.angle_beta   90.00
_cell.angle_gamma   90.00
#
_symmetry.space_group_name_H-M   'P 1'
#
loop_
_entity.id
_entity.type
_entity.pdbx_description
1 polymer ?
#
loop_
_entity_poly.entity_id
_entity_poly.type
_entity_poly.pdbx_seq_one_letter_code
_entity_poly.pdbx_strand_id
1 'polypeptide(L)'
;MGIWLSRSGLDVTLASAESQFLLSTDYKNEQIFLSGRVTVIHGSQEIVAFPETLDAPPFVSWNESYPDGVNYYPFRIDLTTSAPQSYSVSCYSYADKVTFVNSTEFDLYVFYRVLCRRFG
;
A
#
# COMPACT_ATOMS: atom_id res chain seq x y z
N MET A 1 1.81 15.27 -16.51
CA MET A 1 3.05 14.47 -16.43
C MET A 1 3.09 13.83 -15.05
N GLY A 2 3.03 12.50 -14.97
CA GLY A 2 3.04 11.77 -13.69
C GLY A 2 4.47 11.61 -13.15
N ILE A 3 4.61 11.57 -11.82
CA ILE A 3 5.87 11.26 -11.15
C ILE A 3 6.05 9.74 -11.16
N TRP A 4 7.16 9.29 -11.73
CA TRP A 4 7.56 7.89 -11.75
C TRP A 4 8.54 7.64 -10.61
N LEU A 5 8.22 6.70 -9.72
CA LEU A 5 9.17 6.20 -8.74
C LEU A 5 9.75 4.90 -9.30
N SER A 6 10.91 4.98 -9.95
CA SER A 6 11.67 3.79 -10.31
C SER A 6 12.38 3.19 -9.09
N ARG A 7 12.69 1.90 -9.16
CA ARG A 7 13.66 1.34 -8.20
C ARG A 7 15.03 2.01 -8.40
N SER A 8 15.86 2.03 -7.37
CA SER A 8 17.21 2.59 -7.47
C SER A 8 18.00 1.89 -8.59
N GLY A 9 18.70 2.68 -9.43
CA GLY A 9 19.53 2.18 -10.54
C GLY A 9 18.78 1.86 -11.84
N LEU A 10 17.50 2.21 -11.96
CA LEU A 10 16.68 1.91 -13.14
C LEU A 10 16.49 3.13 -14.04
N ASP A 11 16.88 2.97 -15.32
CA ASP A 11 16.65 3.94 -16.38
C ASP A 11 15.20 3.84 -16.88
N VAL A 12 14.40 4.84 -16.52
CA VAL A 12 12.98 4.94 -16.86
C VAL A 12 12.72 5.17 -18.35
N THR A 13 13.74 5.51 -19.13
CA THR A 13 13.60 5.70 -20.59
C THR A 13 13.74 4.40 -21.37
N LEU A 14 14.30 3.36 -20.75
CA LEU A 14 14.56 2.05 -21.37
C LEU A 14 13.74 0.92 -20.74
N ALA A 15 13.25 1.09 -19.51
CA ALA A 15 12.45 0.12 -18.79
C ALA A 15 10.97 0.21 -19.15
N SER A 16 10.39 -0.88 -19.68
CA SER A 16 8.96 -0.97 -20.04
C SER A 16 8.16 -1.98 -19.23
N ALA A 17 8.81 -2.78 -18.38
CA ALA A 17 8.14 -3.80 -17.58
C ALA A 17 7.70 -3.25 -16.23
N GLU A 18 6.43 -3.47 -15.86
CA GLU A 18 5.82 -2.93 -14.63
C GLU A 18 6.55 -3.34 -13.35
N SER A 19 7.17 -4.52 -13.32
CA SER A 19 7.95 -5.03 -12.19
C SER A 19 9.19 -4.18 -11.86
N GLN A 20 9.62 -3.32 -12.79
CA GLN A 20 10.77 -2.44 -12.65
C GLN A 20 10.42 -1.09 -12.00
N PHE A 21 9.12 -0.80 -11.84
CA PHE A 21 8.66 0.44 -11.22
C PHE A 21 8.12 0.15 -9.80
N LEU A 22 8.26 1.13 -8.89
CA LEU A 22 7.63 1.06 -7.56
C LEU A 22 6.13 1.38 -7.64
N LEU A 23 5.67 1.90 -8.77
CA LEU A 23 4.27 2.15 -9.09
C LEU A 23 4.04 1.56 -10.49
N SER A 24 3.09 0.62 -10.62
CA SER A 24 2.74 0.06 -11.94
C SER A 24 2.23 1.16 -12.88
N THR A 25 2.25 0.88 -14.19
CA THR A 25 1.86 1.85 -15.21
C THR A 25 0.39 2.23 -15.18
N ASP A 26 -0.44 1.42 -14.53
CA ASP A 26 -1.86 1.70 -14.33
C ASP A 26 -2.11 2.81 -13.31
N TYR A 27 -1.10 3.18 -12.51
CA TYR A 27 -1.19 4.16 -11.41
C TYR A 27 -0.83 5.61 -11.79
N LYS A 28 -0.68 5.92 -13.09
CA LYS A 28 -0.21 7.24 -13.57
C LYS A 28 -1.20 8.38 -13.35
N ASN A 29 -2.46 8.05 -13.13
CA ASN A 29 -3.54 9.02 -12.94
C ASN A 29 -4.04 9.07 -11.49
N GLU A 30 -3.42 8.30 -10.61
CA GLU A 30 -3.78 8.16 -9.22
C GLU A 30 -2.97 9.15 -8.36
N GLN A 31 -3.67 9.88 -7.49
CA GLN A 31 -3.05 10.78 -6.52
C GLN A 31 -2.92 10.08 -5.17
N ILE A 32 -1.86 10.38 -4.43
CA ILE A 32 -1.75 9.95 -3.04
C ILE A 32 -2.79 10.73 -2.23
N PHE A 33 -3.79 10.01 -1.73
CA PHE A 33 -4.85 10.54 -0.90
C PHE A 33 -4.45 10.60 0.57
N LEU A 34 -3.83 9.52 1.06
CA LEU A 34 -3.39 9.39 2.45
C LEU A 34 -2.13 8.51 2.50
N SER A 35 -1.22 8.80 3.43
CA SER A 35 -0.09 7.90 3.71
C SER A 35 0.35 8.04 5.15
N GLY A 36 0.93 6.97 5.71
CA GLY A 36 1.35 6.99 7.10
C GLY A 36 1.98 5.69 7.56
N ARG A 37 2.12 5.58 8.87
CA ARG A 37 2.57 4.37 9.57
C ARG A 37 1.60 4.06 10.70
N VAL A 38 1.21 2.80 10.82
CA VAL A 38 0.51 2.28 12.00
C VAL A 38 1.26 1.11 12.62
N THR A 39 0.96 0.82 13.88
CA THR A 39 1.39 -0.39 14.56
C THR A 39 0.21 -1.34 14.62
N VAL A 40 0.35 -2.53 14.07
CA VAL A 40 -0.69 -3.57 14.13
C VAL A 40 -0.22 -4.62 15.13
N ILE A 41 -0.85 -4.62 16.30
CA ILE A 41 -0.52 -5.56 17.38
C ILE A 41 -0.80 -6.99 16.93
N HIS A 42 0.03 -7.93 17.37
CA HIS A 42 -0.13 -9.35 17.07
C HIS A 42 -1.54 -9.85 17.40
N GLY A 43 -2.17 -10.60 16.48
CA GLY A 43 -3.53 -11.11 16.65
C GLY A 43 -4.64 -10.05 16.65
N SER A 44 -4.34 -8.81 16.23
CA SER A 44 -5.28 -7.70 16.19
C SER A 44 -5.47 -7.14 14.78
N GLN A 45 -6.40 -6.19 14.67
CA GLN A 45 -6.59 -5.35 13.49
C GLN A 45 -6.42 -3.88 13.85
N GLU A 46 -5.93 -3.10 12.90
CA GLU A 46 -5.81 -1.65 12.98
C GLU A 46 -6.63 -1.00 11.87
N ILE A 47 -7.36 0.05 12.21
CA ILE A 47 -8.25 0.74 11.29
C ILE A 47 -7.73 2.16 11.07
N VAL A 48 -7.42 2.47 9.80
CA VAL A 48 -7.11 3.82 9.35
C VAL A 48 -8.36 4.40 8.71
N ALA A 49 -9.05 5.28 9.44
CA ALA A 49 -10.19 6.02 8.92
C ALA A 49 -9.74 7.10 7.92
N PHE A 50 -10.49 7.25 6.82
CA PHE A 50 -10.26 8.33 5.88
C PHE A 50 -10.89 9.64 6.36
N PRO A 51 -10.35 10.80 5.95
CA PRO A 51 -10.94 12.10 6.28
C PRO A 51 -12.31 12.31 5.62
N GLU A 52 -12.61 11.58 4.55
CA GLU A 52 -13.89 11.57 3.84
C GLU A 52 -14.16 10.20 3.21
N THR A 53 -15.44 9.90 2.94
CA THR A 53 -15.83 8.69 2.20
C THR A 53 -15.62 8.92 0.70
N LEU A 54 -14.83 8.07 0.07
CA LEU A 54 -14.55 8.07 -1.36
C LEU A 54 -15.68 7.39 -2.16
N ASP A 55 -15.80 7.71 -3.45
CA ASP A 55 -16.83 7.12 -4.33
C ASP A 55 -16.65 5.61 -4.54
N ALA A 56 -15.43 5.11 -4.37
CA ALA A 56 -15.09 3.70 -4.43
C ALA A 56 -13.91 3.40 -3.49
N PRO A 57 -13.76 2.14 -3.03
CA PRO A 57 -12.56 1.73 -2.30
C PRO A 57 -11.28 2.08 -3.08
N PRO A 58 -10.33 2.81 -2.47
CA PRO A 58 -9.11 3.21 -3.14
C PRO A 58 -8.12 2.04 -3.22
N PHE A 59 -7.07 2.23 -4.03
CA PHE A 59 -5.95 1.31 -4.03
C PHE A 59 -5.06 1.57 -2.80
N VAL A 60 -4.54 0.51 -2.19
CA VAL A 60 -3.65 0.61 -1.04
C VAL A 60 -2.35 -0.10 -1.36
N SER A 61 -1.25 0.61 -1.21
CA SER A 61 0.09 0.04 -1.24
C SER A 61 0.67 0.06 0.17
N TRP A 62 1.21 -1.06 0.63
CA TRP A 62 1.79 -1.14 1.96
C TRP A 62 3.05 -2.00 2.03
N ASN A 63 3.79 -1.81 3.11
CA ASN A 63 4.98 -2.54 3.50
C ASN A 63 4.93 -2.82 5.00
N GLU A 64 5.52 -3.93 5.43
CA GLU A 64 5.56 -4.37 6.82
C GLU A 64 7.01 -4.53 7.31
N SER A 65 7.25 -4.11 8.55
CA SER A 65 8.54 -4.23 9.22
C SER A 65 8.32 -4.68 10.66
N TYR A 66 9.20 -5.56 11.15
CA TYR A 66 9.22 -5.91 12.56
C TYR A 66 9.82 -4.74 13.38
N PRO A 67 9.44 -4.58 14.65
CA PRO A 67 9.98 -3.53 15.52
C PRO A 67 11.50 -3.54 15.68
N ASP A 68 12.14 -4.68 15.43
CA ASP A 68 13.60 -4.87 15.46
C ASP A 68 14.31 -4.40 14.17
N GLY A 69 13.56 -3.96 13.15
CA GLY A 69 14.09 -3.35 11.93
C GLY A 69 14.20 -4.28 10.72
N VAL A 70 13.71 -5.51 10.78
CA VAL A 70 13.62 -6.38 9.60
C VAL A 70 12.54 -5.85 8.65
N ASN A 71 13.00 -5.24 7.54
CA ASN A 71 12.15 -4.64 6.51
C ASN A 71 11.83 -5.65 5.40
N TYR A 72 10.55 -5.90 5.11
CA TYR A 72 10.16 -6.68 3.94
C TYR A 72 10.04 -5.80 2.69
N TYR A 73 11.05 -5.79 1.84
CA TYR A 73 10.96 -5.22 0.49
C TYR A 73 10.46 -6.28 -0.52
N PRO A 74 9.62 -5.95 -1.53
CA PRO A 74 9.06 -4.64 -1.92
C PRO A 74 7.61 -4.39 -1.45
N PHE A 75 7.14 -3.13 -1.58
CA PHE A 75 5.72 -2.76 -1.38
C PHE A 75 4.81 -3.70 -2.19
N ARG A 76 3.84 -4.33 -1.52
CA ARG A 76 2.78 -5.06 -2.20
C ARG A 76 1.84 -4.04 -2.84
N ILE A 77 1.64 -4.19 -4.14
CA ILE A 77 0.63 -3.47 -4.93
C ILE A 77 -0.33 -4.54 -5.43
N ASP A 78 -0.91 -5.30 -4.50
CA ASP A 78 -1.87 -6.33 -4.86
C ASP A 78 -3.28 -5.75 -4.82
N LEU A 79 -3.91 -5.80 -5.98
CA LEU A 79 -5.29 -5.42 -6.24
C LEU A 79 -6.16 -6.65 -6.02
N THR A 80 -6.69 -6.83 -4.81
CA THR A 80 -7.86 -7.70 -4.67
C THR A 80 -8.93 -7.02 -3.84
N THR A 81 -10.13 -6.95 -4.42
CA THR A 81 -11.40 -6.67 -3.73
C THR A 81 -11.72 -7.72 -2.65
N SER A 82 -10.88 -8.75 -2.54
CA SER A 82 -10.86 -9.79 -1.54
C SER A 82 -9.44 -9.98 -1.00
N ALA A 83 -9.07 -9.16 0.00
CA ALA A 83 -7.99 -9.44 0.96
C ALA A 83 -6.64 -9.90 0.37
N PRO A 84 -5.83 -9.01 -0.23
CA PRO A 84 -4.48 -9.38 -0.58
C PRO A 84 -3.68 -9.47 0.73
N GLN A 85 -3.28 -10.69 1.06
CA GLN A 85 -2.42 -10.99 2.19
C GLN A 85 -0.97 -10.77 1.76
N SER A 86 -0.26 -9.83 2.40
CA SER A 86 1.20 -9.91 2.49
C SER A 86 1.56 -11.04 3.46
N TYR A 87 2.81 -11.50 3.43
CA TYR A 87 3.33 -12.58 4.29
C TYR A 87 2.81 -12.52 5.74
N SER A 88 2.65 -11.32 6.31
CA SER A 88 2.28 -11.12 7.71
C SER A 88 0.99 -10.33 7.93
N VAL A 89 0.67 -9.36 7.06
CA VAL A 89 -0.50 -8.48 7.17
C VAL A 89 -1.47 -8.63 6.01
N SER A 90 -2.75 -8.81 6.33
CA SER A 90 -3.86 -8.70 5.38
C SER A 90 -4.38 -7.26 5.34
N CYS A 91 -4.58 -6.71 4.14
CA CYS A 91 -5.13 -5.38 3.94
C CYS A 91 -6.56 -5.45 3.37
N TYR A 92 -7.48 -4.68 3.93
CA TYR A 92 -8.86 -4.56 3.43
C TYR A 92 -9.16 -3.08 3.17
N SER A 93 -9.45 -2.75 1.92
CA SER A 93 -9.76 -1.39 1.49
C SER A 93 -11.28 -1.20 1.37
N TYR A 94 -11.78 -0.11 1.94
CA TYR A 94 -13.17 0.33 1.86
C TYR A 94 -13.21 1.78 1.40
N ALA A 95 -14.40 2.27 1.05
CA ALA A 95 -14.59 3.66 0.64
C ALA A 95 -14.25 4.69 1.75
N ASP A 96 -14.35 4.30 3.03
CA ASP A 96 -14.23 5.18 4.20
C ASP A 96 -13.02 4.86 5.09
N LYS A 97 -12.31 3.76 4.83
CA LYS A 97 -11.20 3.29 5.68
C LYS A 97 -10.33 2.23 5.00
N VAL A 98 -9.19 1.96 5.63
CA VAL A 98 -8.41 0.74 5.43
C VAL A 98 -8.30 -0.02 6.74
N THR A 99 -8.41 -1.34 6.69
CA THR A 99 -8.12 -2.23 7.82
C THR A 99 -6.88 -3.06 7.52
N PHE A 100 -5.93 -3.07 8.46
CA PHE A 100 -4.78 -3.98 8.44
C PHE A 100 -4.96 -5.03 9.53
N VAL A 101 -4.85 -6.32 9.18
CA VAL A 101 -5.00 -7.44 10.11
C VAL A 101 -3.67 -8.17 10.22
N ASN A 102 -3.15 -8.30 11.44
CA ASN A 102 -1.91 -9.00 11.73
C ASN A 102 -2.20 -10.40 12.27
N SER A 103 -1.87 -11.41 11.48
CA SER A 103 -2.06 -12.83 11.83
C SER A 103 -0.78 -13.49 12.34
N THR A 104 0.27 -12.71 12.60
CA THR A 104 1.56 -13.22 13.11
C THR A 104 1.64 -13.14 14.62
N GLU A 105 2.71 -13.72 15.17
CA GLU A 105 3.01 -13.74 16.60
C GLU A 105 3.73 -12.47 17.10
N PHE A 106 4.03 -11.53 16.21
CA PHE A 106 4.79 -10.32 16.53
C PHE A 106 4.02 -9.07 16.16
N ASP A 107 4.24 -7.98 16.88
CA ASP A 107 3.77 -6.67 16.46
C ASP A 107 4.45 -6.26 15.15
N LEU A 108 3.73 -5.53 14.30
CA LEU A 108 4.25 -5.08 13.01
C LEU A 108 4.05 -3.58 12.85
N TYR A 109 5.05 -2.93 12.26
CA TYR A 109 4.90 -1.60 11.70
C TYR A 109 4.46 -1.71 10.25
N VAL A 110 3.31 -1.12 9.94
CA VAL A 110 2.78 -1.06 8.57
C VAL A 110 2.92 0.35 8.04
N PHE A 111 3.69 0.50 6.97
CA PHE A 111 3.84 1.72 6.21
C PHE A 111 2.92 1.65 5.00
N TYR A 112 2.03 2.62 4.84
CA TYR A 112 0.98 2.54 3.80
C TYR A 112 0.83 3.83 3.01
N ARG A 113 0.29 3.68 1.80
CA ARG A 113 -0.13 4.74 0.88
C ARG A 113 -1.48 4.35 0.28
N VAL A 114 -2.42 5.28 0.32
CA VAL A 114 -3.75 5.19 -0.28
C VAL A 114 -3.74 6.03 -1.55
N LEU A 115 -4.12 5.41 -2.65
CA LEU A 115 -4.09 5.97 -3.99
C LEU A 115 -5.53 6.06 -4.49
N CYS A 116 -6.01 7.27 -4.78
CA CYS A 116 -7.32 7.49 -5.36
C CYS A 116 -7.19 7.98 -6.80
N ARG A 117 -8.10 7.56 -7.67
CA ARG A 117 -8.22 8.12 -9.00
C ARG A 117 -9.05 9.41 -8.87
N ARG A 118 -8.44 10.57 -9.03
CA ARG A 118 -9.19 11.83 -9.02
C ARG A 118 -9.88 11.96 -10.37
N PHE A 119 -11.21 11.90 -10.40
CA PHE A 119 -11.96 12.28 -11.59
C PHE A 119 -11.66 13.76 -11.87
N GLY A 120 -11.04 14.01 -13.02
CA GLY A 120 -10.99 15.32 -13.66
C GLY A 120 -12.07 15.39 -14.72
#